data_AF-A0A8J4A1D4-F1
#
_entry.id   AF-A0A8J4A1D4-F1
#
_cell.length_a   1.000
_cell.length_b   1.000
_cell.length_c   1.000
_cell.angle_alpha   90.00
_cell.angle_beta   90.00
_cell.angle_gamma   90.00
#
_symmetry.space_group_name_H-M   'P 1'
#
loop_
_entity.id
_entity.type
_entity.pdbx_description
1 polymer ?
#
loop_
_entity_poly.entity_id
_entity_poly.type
_entity_poly.pdbx_seq_one_letter_code
_entity_poly.pdbx_strand_id
1 'polypeptide(L)' 'MEAAAAFKRDEHAVRAPDRVEQVVAAVRAKAVSAGLEPAVAEAVWRSMIAAFIEVELDRHRRR' A
#
# COMPACT_ATOMS: atom_id res chain seq x y z
N MET A 1 -7.85 -18.66 5.05
CA MET A 1 -7.91 -17.70 6.17
C MET A 1 -6.75 -16.69 6.17
N GLU A 2 -6.16 -16.34 5.01
CA GLU A 2 -4.95 -15.47 4.96
C GLU A 2 -5.23 -13.98 4.66
N ALA A 3 -6.29 -13.67 3.92
CA ALA A 3 -6.64 -12.27 3.58
C ALA A 3 -6.99 -11.40 4.81
N ALA A 4 -7.52 -12.02 5.87
CA ALA A 4 -7.92 -11.32 7.09
C ALA A 4 -6.73 -10.92 8.00
N ALA A 5 -5.56 -11.55 7.83
CA ALA A 5 -4.35 -11.20 8.57
C ALA A 5 -3.56 -10.08 7.90
N ALA A 6 -3.60 -9.99 6.56
CA ALA A 6 -3.03 -8.88 5.80
C ALA A 6 -3.72 -7.55 6.14
N PHE A 7 -5.06 -7.55 6.17
CA PHE A 7 -5.87 -6.36 6.45
C PHE A 7 -5.70 -5.81 7.89
N LYS A 8 -5.60 -6.65 8.92
CA LYS A 8 -5.39 -6.18 10.32
C LYS A 8 -4.00 -5.59 10.56
N ARG A 9 -3.04 -5.90 9.69
CA ARG A 9 -1.70 -5.32 9.70
C ARG A 9 -1.69 -3.93 9.05
N ASP A 10 -2.71 -3.59 8.26
CA ASP A 10 -2.77 -2.36 7.46
C ASP A 10 -3.24 -1.15 8.28
N GLU A 11 -4.12 -1.35 9.25
CA GLU A 11 -4.52 -0.29 10.20
C GLU A 11 -3.32 0.26 11.02
N HIS A 12 -2.35 -0.61 11.35
CA HIS A 12 -1.06 -0.22 11.94
C HIS A 12 0.01 0.16 10.89
N ALA A 13 -0.18 -0.19 9.62
CA ALA A 13 0.73 0.18 8.52
C ALA A 13 0.58 1.63 8.08
N VAL A 14 -0.66 2.10 8.08
CA VAL A 14 -1.04 3.47 7.67
C VAL A 14 -0.41 4.54 8.59
N ARG A 15 0.08 4.15 9.78
CA ARG A 15 0.68 5.07 10.77
C ARG A 15 2.20 5.22 10.71
N ALA A 16 2.92 4.45 9.88
CA ALA A 16 4.37 4.49 9.80
C ALA A 16 4.85 4.79 8.37
N PRO A 17 5.33 6.02 8.07
CA PRO A 17 5.89 6.39 6.77
C PRO A 17 6.92 5.38 6.25
N ASP A 18 7.73 4.85 7.17
CA ASP A 18 8.78 3.86 6.90
C ASP A 18 8.26 2.59 6.23
N ARG A 19 7.05 2.14 6.56
CA ARG A 19 6.48 0.92 5.98
C ARG A 19 5.99 1.14 4.56
N VAL A 20 5.46 2.32 4.26
CA VAL A 20 5.06 2.68 2.89
C VAL A 20 6.29 2.67 1.98
N GLU A 21 7.40 3.25 2.44
CA GLU A 21 8.65 3.29 1.67
C GLU A 21 9.24 1.89 1.47
N GLN A 22 9.18 1.00 2.47
CA GLN A 22 9.59 -0.41 2.30
C GLN A 22 8.77 -1.14 1.23
N VAL A 23 7.46 -0.92 1.21
CA VAL A 23 6.57 -1.53 0.21
C VAL A 23 6.86 -0.97 -1.18
N VAL A 24 7.04 0.34 -1.32
CA VAL A 24 7.39 0.99 -2.59
C VAL A 24 8.73 0.49 -3.11
N ALA A 25 9.75 0.39 -2.26
CA ALA A 25 11.06 -0.16 -2.64
C ALA A 25 10.94 -1.61 -3.17
N ALA A 26 10.16 -2.46 -2.49
CA ALA A 26 9.93 -3.83 -2.93
C ALA A 26 9.17 -3.91 -4.27
N VAL A 27 8.18 -3.05 -4.48
CA VAL A 27 7.42 -2.97 -5.74
C VAL A 27 8.29 -2.50 -6.90
N ARG A 28 9.12 -1.47 -6.69
CA ARG A 28 10.09 -1.01 -7.68
C ARG A 28 11.07 -2.12 -8.08
N ALA A 29 11.61 -2.85 -7.10
CA ALA A 29 12.52 -3.98 -7.37
C ALA A 29 11.83 -5.09 -8.17
N LYS A 30 10.58 -5.42 -7.83
CA LYS A 30 9.77 -6.39 -8.59
C LYS A 30 9.49 -5.92 -10.01
N ALA A 31 9.19 -4.64 -10.21
CA ALA A 31 8.98 -4.07 -11.54
C ALA A 31 10.22 -4.21 -12.42
N VAL A 32 11.41 -3.86 -11.90
CA VAL A 32 12.68 -4.08 -12.61
C VAL A 32 12.86 -5.54 -12.98
N SER A 33 12.64 -6.47 -12.05
CA SER A 33 12.80 -7.92 -12.31
C SER A 33 11.83 -8.46 -13.36
N ALA A 34 10.68 -7.81 -13.53
CA ALA A 34 9.65 -8.17 -14.50
C ALA A 34 9.77 -7.42 -15.84
N GLY A 35 10.78 -6.55 -16.00
CA GLY A 35 10.93 -5.71 -17.20
C GLY A 35 9.88 -4.59 -17.31
N LEU A 36 9.26 -4.20 -16.19
CA LEU A 36 8.27 -3.14 -16.11
C LEU A 36 8.92 -1.83 -15.64
N GLU A 37 8.34 -0.69 -16.05
CA GLU A 37 8.79 0.64 -15.64
C GLU A 37 8.58 0.86 -14.13
N PRO A 38 9.65 1.02 -13.32
CA PRO A 38 9.54 1.11 -11.87
C PRO A 38 8.76 2.34 -11.39
N ALA A 39 8.85 3.46 -12.12
CA ALA A 39 8.12 4.67 -11.79
C ALA A 39 6.59 4.48 -11.91
N VAL A 40 6.15 3.71 -12.92
CA VAL A 40 4.72 3.39 -13.11
C VAL A 40 4.24 2.48 -11.98
N ALA A 41 5.01 1.44 -11.64
CA ALA A 41 4.65 0.53 -10.56
C ALA A 41 4.55 1.24 -9.20
N GLU A 42 5.48 2.15 -8.90
CA GLU A 42 5.41 2.99 -7.70
C GLU A 42 4.16 3.87 -7.68
N ALA A 43 3.87 4.60 -8.77
CA ALA A 43 2.74 5.52 -8.83
C ALA A 43 1.40 4.80 -8.58
N VAL A 44 1.23 3.62 -9.20
CA VAL A 44 0.04 2.77 -8.98
C VAL A 44 -0.06 2.34 -7.53
N TRP A 45 1.03 1.87 -6.94
CA TRP A 45 1.01 1.35 -5.57
C TRP A 45 0.77 2.44 -4.53
N ARG A 46 1.39 3.62 -4.69
CA ARG A 46 1.13 4.80 -3.84
C ARG A 46 -0.32 5.27 -3.94
N SER A 47 -0.87 5.29 -5.16
CA SER A 47 -2.28 5.65 -5.38
C SER A 47 -3.24 4.67 -4.71
N MET A 48 -2.95 3.37 -4.80
CA MET A 48 -3.72 2.33 -4.15
C MET A 48 -3.68 2.45 -2.62
N ILE A 49 -2.51 2.69 -2.03
CA ILE A 49 -2.36 2.93 -0.58
C ILE A 49 -3.19 4.14 -0.16
N ALA A 50 -3.07 5.27 -0.86
CA ALA A 50 -3.83 6.48 -0.57
C ALA A 50 -5.35 6.22 -0.65
N ALA A 51 -5.82 5.51 -1.68
CA ALA A 51 -7.22 5.16 -1.84
C ALA A 51 -7.74 4.28 -0.68
N PHE A 52 -6.96 3.31 -0.22
CA PHE A 52 -7.34 2.49 0.94
C PHE A 52 -7.44 3.31 2.23
N ILE A 53 -6.51 4.24 2.46
CA ILE A 53 -6.55 5.16 3.60
C ILE A 53 -7.84 5.98 3.58
N GLU A 54 -8.18 6.57 2.45
CA GLU A 54 -9.40 7.36 2.32
C GLU A 54 -10.66 6.52 2.56
N VAL A 55 -10.71 5.29 2.03
CA VAL A 55 -11.81 4.36 2.29
C VAL A 55 -11.95 4.02 3.77
N GLU A 56 -10.84 3.81 4.49
CA GLU A 56 -10.89 3.56 5.94
C GLU A 56 -11.30 4.79 6.73
N LEU A 57 -10.73 5.96 6.46
CA LEU A 57 -11.09 7.22 7.12
C LEU A 57 -12.57 7.53 6.95
N ASP A 58 -13.10 7.34 5.75
CA ASP A 58 -14.50 7.53 5.44
C ASP A 58 -15.41 6.53 6.18
N ARG A 59 -15.03 5.24 6.27
CA ARG A 59 -15.75 4.26 7.10
C ARG A 59 -15.77 4.64 8.57
N HIS A 60 -14.68 5.21 9.09
CA HIS A 60 -14.62 5.69 10.48
C HIS A 60 -15.48 6.93 10.72
N ARG A 61 -15.61 7.83 9.74
CA ARG A 61 -16.46 9.03 9.83
C ARG A 61 -17.96 8.74 9.78
N ARG A 62 -18.36 7.65 9.13
CA ARG A 62 -19.78 7.22 9.01
C ARG A 62 -20.25 6.33 10.17
N ARG A 63 -19.37 6.04 11.14
CA ARG A 63 -19.69 5.37 12.41
C ARG A 63 -19.96 6.39 13.50
#